data_AF-A0A2H9ZUF8-F1
#
_entry.id   AF-A0A2H9ZUF8-F1
#
_cell.length_a   1.000
_cell.length_b   1.000
_cell.length_c   1.000
_cell.angle_alpha   90.00
_cell.angle_beta   90.00
_cell.angle_gamma   90.00
#
_symmetry.space_group_name_H-M   'P 1'
#
loop_
_entity.id
_entity.type
_entity.pdbx_description
1 polymer ?
#
loop_
_entity_poly.entity_id
_entity_poly.type
_entity_poly.pdbx_seq_one_letter_code
_entity_poly.pdbx_strand_id
1 'polypeptide(L)'
;MSNYAKFLKEILANKRKLNDFEMVCLTEESSAVLQNKLPPKLKDQGSFFIPCVIGNSNFNKVLCNLSASINLMPYSVFKKLGLGEAKPITYIFTIN
;
A
#
# COMPACT_ATOMS: atom_id res chain seq x y z
N MET A 1 10.81 -21.14 42.32
CA MET A 1 10.89 -20.01 41.36
C MET A 1 10.55 -20.53 39.97
N SER A 2 9.62 -19.90 39.27
CA SER A 2 9.24 -20.29 37.90
C SER A 2 10.41 -20.15 36.94
N ASN A 3 10.47 -20.99 35.90
CA ASN A 3 11.51 -20.93 34.87
C ASN A 3 11.61 -19.54 34.23
N TYR A 4 10.48 -18.85 34.11
CA TYR A 4 10.41 -17.47 33.62
C TYR A 4 11.15 -16.47 34.53
N ALA A 5 11.02 -16.60 35.85
CA ALA A 5 11.73 -15.73 36.80
C ALA A 5 13.24 -15.98 36.80
N LYS A 6 13.69 -17.21 36.52
CA LYS A 6 15.12 -17.52 36.31
C LYS A 6 15.65 -16.90 35.02
N PHE A 7 14.90 -17.03 33.92
CA PHE A 7 15.25 -16.44 32.63
C PHE A 7 15.36 -14.91 32.70
N LEU A 8 14.39 -14.23 33.33
CA LEU A 8 14.45 -12.78 33.52
C LEU A 8 15.63 -12.37 34.40
N LYS A 9 15.94 -13.13 35.45
CA LYS A 9 17.13 -12.88 36.27
C LYS A 9 18.43 -13.11 35.50
N GLU A 10 18.49 -14.11 34.62
CA GLU A 10 19.64 -14.32 33.75
C GLU A 10 19.83 -13.18 32.75
N ILE A 11 18.76 -12.64 32.17
CA ILE A 11 18.83 -11.46 31.29
C ILE A 11 19.35 -10.24 32.04
N LEU A 12 18.79 -9.97 33.23
CA LEU A 12 19.16 -8.80 34.04
C LEU A 12 20.55 -8.94 34.67
N ALA A 13 20.98 -10.17 34.97
CA ALA A 13 22.31 -10.46 35.52
C ALA A 13 23.40 -10.57 34.44
N ASN A 14 23.03 -10.91 33.19
CA ASN A 14 23.92 -10.78 32.05
C ASN A 14 24.12 -9.30 31.72
N LYS A 15 25.12 -8.70 32.38
CA LYS A 15 25.93 -7.64 31.79
C LYS A 15 26.73 -8.19 30.59
N ARG A 16 26.05 -8.86 29.64
CA ARG A 16 26.59 -8.99 28.29
C ARG A 16 26.72 -7.56 27.82
N LYS A 17 27.96 -7.09 27.79
CA LYS A 17 28.29 -5.84 27.11
C LYS A 17 27.58 -5.93 25.77
N LEU A 18 26.69 -4.99 25.53
CA LEU A 18 25.97 -4.79 24.28
C LEU A 18 26.98 -4.34 23.21
N ASN A 19 28.02 -5.15 23.00
CA ASN A 19 29.15 -4.86 22.14
C ASN A 19 28.90 -5.30 20.71
N ASP A 20 27.86 -6.12 20.48
CA ASP A 20 27.51 -6.67 19.18
C ASP A 20 26.20 -6.09 18.64
N PHE A 21 25.86 -4.86 19.01
CA PHE A 21 24.90 -4.11 18.20
C PHE A 21 25.61 -3.61 16.96
N GLU A 22 25.40 -4.32 15.86
CA GLU A 22 25.67 -3.77 14.55
C GLU A 22 24.75 -2.54 14.37
N MET A 23 25.36 -1.37 14.33
CA MET A 23 24.65 -0.12 14.06
C MET A 23 24.23 -0.14 12.60
N VAL A 24 23.05 -0.69 12.32
CA VAL A 24 22.48 -0.67 10.98
C VAL A 24 21.93 0.73 10.72
N CYS A 25 22.46 1.41 9.69
CA CYS A 25 21.89 2.67 9.24
C CYS A 25 20.48 2.41 8.71
N LEU A 26 19.48 2.87 9.46
CA LEU A 26 18.09 2.82 9.04
C LEU A 26 17.88 3.77 7.86
N THR A 27 17.17 3.30 6.85
CA THR A 27 16.61 4.17 5.81
C THR A 27 15.52 5.05 6.44
N GLU A 28 15.25 6.22 5.85
CA GLU A 28 14.19 7.13 6.28
C GLU A 28 12.84 6.42 6.48
N GLU A 29 12.50 5.48 5.59
CA GLU A 29 11.28 4.67 5.67
C GLU A 29 11.26 3.77 6.91
N SER A 30 12.35 3.06 7.19
CA SER A 30 12.47 2.17 8.36
C SER A 30 12.52 2.96 9.67
N SER A 31 13.14 4.14 9.67
CA SER A 31 13.16 5.06 10.80
C SER A 31 11.76 5.62 11.10
N ALA A 32 11.00 5.98 10.06
CA ALA A 32 9.63 6.45 10.19
C ALA A 32 8.71 5.40 10.82
N VAL A 33 8.80 4.14 10.36
CA VAL A 33 8.07 3.00 10.94
C VAL A 33 8.44 2.77 12.41
N LEU A 34 9.74 2.77 12.74
CA LEU A 34 10.21 2.56 14.11
C LEU A 34 9.79 3.71 15.05
N GLN A 35 9.79 4.94 14.54
CA GLN A 35 9.39 6.13 15.29
C GLN A 35 7.87 6.36 15.32
N ASN A 36 7.06 5.46 14.71
CA ASN A 36 5.63 5.66 14.45
C ASN A 36 5.32 7.03 13.83
N LYS A 37 6.29 7.59 13.09
CA LYS A 37 6.12 8.82 12.33
C LYS A 37 5.67 8.41 10.94
N LEU A 38 4.61 9.04 10.46
CA LEU A 38 4.25 8.89 9.05
C LEU A 38 5.38 9.51 8.22
N PRO A 39 5.99 8.76 7.29
CA PRO A 39 6.94 9.37 6.36
C PRO A 39 6.21 10.47 5.56
N PRO A 40 6.90 11.53 5.15
CA PRO A 40 6.32 12.54 4.28
C PRO A 40 5.73 11.84 3.06
N LYS A 41 4.45 12.10 2.74
CA LYS A 41 3.83 11.55 1.53
C LYS A 41 4.74 11.87 0.35
N LEU A 42 5.33 10.84 -0.25
CA LEU A 42 5.95 10.95 -1.57
C LEU A 42 4.90 11.61 -2.47
N LYS A 43 5.29 12.66 -3.22
CA LYS A 43 4.39 13.34 -4.15
C LYS A 43 3.64 12.25 -4.93
N ASP A 44 2.34 12.17 -4.71
CA ASP A 44 1.52 11.15 -5.36
C ASP A 44 1.83 11.21 -6.84
N GLN A 45 2.22 10.08 -7.43
CA GLN A 45 2.39 9.98 -8.88
C GLN A 45 1.03 10.09 -9.61
N GLY A 46 -0.02 10.56 -8.91
CA GLY A 46 -1.20 11.30 -9.36
C GLY A 46 -2.12 10.55 -10.31
N SER A 47 -1.57 10.13 -11.42
CA SER A 47 -2.12 9.21 -12.41
C SER A 47 -1.06 8.94 -13.47
N PHE A 48 -1.07 7.76 -14.08
CA PHE A 48 -0.22 7.44 -15.23
C PHE A 48 -1.01 6.64 -16.26
N PHE A 49 -0.54 6.60 -17.51
CA PHE A 49 -1.15 5.77 -18.54
C PHE A 49 -0.37 4.47 -18.72
N ILE A 50 -1.09 3.34 -18.77
CA ILE A 50 -0.52 2.04 -19.10
C ILE A 50 -1.28 1.40 -20.27
N PRO A 51 -0.61 0.59 -21.11
CA PRO A 51 -1.32 -0.33 -21.97
C PRO A 51 -2.00 -1.42 -21.13
N CYS A 52 -3.19 -1.85 -21.56
CA CYS A 52 -3.97 -2.87 -20.88
C CYS A 52 -4.80 -3.66 -21.90
N VAL A 53 -5.05 -4.93 -21.61
CA VAL A 53 -5.95 -5.79 -22.39
C VAL A 53 -7.15 -6.13 -21.52
N ILE A 54 -8.36 -5.89 -22.03
CA ILE A 54 -9.61 -6.22 -21.35
C ILE A 54 -10.40 -7.15 -22.27
N GLY A 55 -10.64 -8.38 -21.82
CA GLY A 55 -11.18 -9.44 -22.67
C GLY A 55 -10.29 -9.64 -23.91
N ASN A 56 -10.89 -9.54 -25.10
CA ASN A 56 -10.18 -9.65 -26.38
C ASN A 56 -9.81 -8.29 -27.00
N SER A 57 -9.95 -7.18 -26.26
CA SER A 57 -9.66 -5.83 -26.74
C SER A 57 -8.39 -5.26 -26.11
N ASN A 58 -7.51 -4.75 -26.97
CA ASN A 58 -6.28 -4.06 -26.57
C ASN A 58 -6.51 -2.55 -26.44
N PHE A 59 -5.99 -1.95 -25.36
CA PHE A 59 -6.05 -0.51 -25.08
C PHE A 59 -4.64 0.00 -24.80
N ASN A 60 -4.13 0.87 -25.68
CA ASN A 60 -2.75 1.37 -25.58
C ASN A 60 -2.53 2.36 -24.43
N LYS A 61 -3.60 3.01 -23.97
CA LYS A 61 -3.57 4.02 -22.89
C LYS A 61 -4.80 3.86 -22.01
N VAL A 62 -4.57 3.40 -20.78
CA VAL A 62 -5.56 3.32 -19.70
C VAL A 62 -5.02 4.13 -18.52
N LEU A 63 -5.84 5.03 -18.00
CA LEU A 63 -5.48 5.86 -16.86
C LEU A 63 -5.49 5.01 -15.58
N CYS A 64 -4.33 4.83 -14.97
CA CYS A 64 -4.16 4.23 -13.66
C CYS A 64 -3.99 5.36 -12.64
N ASN A 65 -4.95 5.52 -11.73
CA ASN A 65 -4.87 6.45 -10.62
C ASN A 65 -4.79 5.67 -9.31
N LEU A 66 -3.62 5.67 -8.67
CA LEU A 66 -3.39 4.97 -7.39
C LEU A 66 -4.12 5.63 -6.21
N SER A 67 -4.53 6.89 -6.34
CA SER A 67 -5.33 7.59 -5.33
C SER A 67 -6.84 7.35 -5.48
N ALA A 68 -7.28 6.71 -6.58
CA ALA A 68 -8.68 6.38 -6.79
C ALA A 68 -9.04 5.07 -6.09
N SER A 69 -10.09 5.08 -5.28
CA SER A 69 -10.66 3.88 -4.65
C SER A 69 -11.58 3.09 -5.59
N ILE A 70 -11.93 3.64 -6.76
CA ILE A 70 -12.91 3.06 -7.70
C ILE A 70 -12.31 3.07 -9.10
N ASN A 71 -12.47 1.94 -9.81
CA ASN A 71 -12.15 1.83 -11.22
C ASN A 71 -13.34 2.26 -12.08
N LEU A 72 -13.14 3.23 -12.98
CA LEU A 72 -14.16 3.69 -13.91
C LEU A 72 -13.90 3.13 -15.31
N MET A 73 -14.94 2.65 -15.97
CA MET A 73 -14.92 2.25 -17.37
C MET A 73 -15.86 3.17 -18.16
N PRO A 74 -15.37 3.90 -19.18
CA PRO A 74 -16.25 4.66 -20.05
C PRO A 74 -17.27 3.76 -20.73
N TYR A 75 -18.50 4.25 -20.87
CA TYR A 75 -19.59 3.49 -21.48
C TYR A 75 -19.31 3.06 -22.94
N SER A 76 -18.52 3.85 -23.68
CA SER A 76 -18.05 3.50 -25.01
C SER A 76 -17.17 2.24 -25.01
N VAL A 77 -16.30 2.08 -23.99
CA VAL A 77 -15.48 0.88 -23.80
C VAL A 77 -16.36 -0.30 -23.44
N PHE A 78 -17.31 -0.11 -22.51
CA PHE A 78 -18.29 -1.13 -22.14
C PHE A 78 -19.06 -1.67 -23.37
N LYS A 79 -19.55 -0.77 -24.24
CA LYS A 79 -20.20 -1.15 -25.50
C LYS A 79 -19.27 -1.92 -26.44
N LYS A 80 -18.02 -1.46 -26.60
CA LYS A 80 -17.03 -2.13 -27.45
C LYS A 80 -16.74 -3.56 -27.00
N LEU A 81 -16.79 -3.82 -25.69
CA LEU A 81 -16.56 -5.14 -25.10
C LEU A 81 -17.77 -6.08 -25.22
N GLY A 82 -18.94 -5.60 -25.66
CA GLY A 82 -20.12 -6.44 -25.85
C GLY A 82 -20.68 -7.04 -24.56
N LEU A 83 -20.51 -6.36 -23.42
CA LEU A 83 -20.86 -6.86 -22.07
C LEU A 83 -22.37 -6.89 -21.77
N GLY A 84 -23.22 -6.78 -22.81
CA GLY A 84 -24.67 -6.72 -22.68
C GLY A 84 -25.19 -5.34 -22.27
N GLU A 85 -26.33 -5.30 -21.59
CA GLU A 85 -26.94 -4.06 -21.10
C GLU A 85 -26.37 -3.65 -19.74
N ALA A 86 -25.94 -2.39 -19.64
CA ALA A 86 -25.51 -1.82 -18.37
C ALA A 86 -26.75 -1.52 -17.50
N LYS A 87 -26.78 -2.07 -16.28
CA LYS A 87 -27.78 -1.70 -15.28
C LYS A 87 -27.35 -0.39 -14.61
N PRO A 88 -28.18 0.66 -14.62
CA PRO A 88 -27.87 1.89 -13.92
C PRO A 88 -27.76 1.62 -12.42
N ILE A 89 -26.68 2.12 -11.81
CA ILE A 89 -26.52 2.15 -10.36
C ILE A 89 -26.34 3.60 -9.97
N THR A 90 -27.19 4.08 -9.06
CA THR A 90 -27.09 5.43 -8.52
C THR A 90 -26.14 5.42 -7.33
N TYR A 91 -25.02 6.12 -7.45
CA TYR A 91 -24.12 6.40 -6.36
C TYR A 91 -24.29 7.85 -5.92
N ILE A 92 -24.49 8.07 -4.62
CA ILE A 92 -24.50 9.41 -4.03
C ILE A 92 -23.10 9.65 -3.48
N PHE A 93 -22.37 10.59 -4.07
CA PHE A 93 -21.09 11.05 -3.55
C PHE A 93 -21.34 12.31 -2.72
N THR A 94 -21.05 12.23 -1.42
CA THR A 94 -21.03 13.41 -0.56
C THR A 94 -19.64 14.03 -0.65
N ILE A 95 -19.56 15.25 -1.17
CA ILE A 95 -18.32 16.05 -1.12
C ILE A 95 -18.34 16.77 0.22
N ASN A 96 -17.40 16.43 1.10
CA ASN A 96 -17.19 17.11 2.38
C ASN A 96 -16.43 18.41 2.20
#